data_AF-A0A2Z3J0M4-F1
#
_entry.id   AF-A0A2Z3J0M4-F1
#
_cell.length_a   1.000
_cell.length_b   1.000
_cell.length_c   1.000
_cell.angle_alpha   90.00
_cell.angle_beta   90.00
_cell.angle_gamma   90.00
#
_symmetry.space_group_name_H-M   'P 1'
#
loop_
_entity.id
_entity.type
_entity.pdbx_description
1 polymer ?
#
loop_
_entity_poly.entity_id
_entity_poly.type
_entity_poly.pdbx_seq_one_letter_code
_entity_poly.pdbx_strand_id
1 'polypeptide(L)'
;MPHLVTHRPRVSNLGTRDQASSSHKVWETINAFSYKLGGLTFVGGSIFFFPALSEYLLAGDWLFFAGSLLYLLVTGHDLLEVIKYWRQHETETFSGYIEFVAAWSYVLGSALFVVGSLCFLPSLDAVLLGAWCFIIGSVLFVIGGLVNILQVVEAPSLLYMQLFNLTVALFLIGSALFTVASIPYLWDLSGAVKTQITAFAAAQFLFASVLFFLGGVATYYRKLVHEELEVFCHASGLGTMFIRGLQKEISQKGQLGKTYKAG
;
A
#
# COMPACT_ATOMS: atom_id res chain seq x y z
N MET A 1 -1.46 1.97 -0.70
CA MET A 1 -0.95 1.04 0.29
C MET A 1 0.47 0.62 -0.09
N PRO A 2 1.43 0.59 0.85
CA PRO A 2 2.79 0.16 0.56
C PRO A 2 2.74 -1.32 0.17
N HIS A 3 3.47 -1.68 -0.88
CA HIS A 3 3.73 -3.09 -1.18
C HIS A 3 4.14 -3.80 0.13
N LEU A 4 3.49 -4.93 0.46
CA LEU A 4 3.77 -5.65 1.70
C LEU A 4 5.28 -5.86 1.85
N VAL A 5 5.85 -5.50 3.01
CA VAL A 5 7.25 -5.80 3.28
C VAL A 5 7.33 -7.14 3.95
N THR A 6 8.26 -7.92 3.44
CA THR A 6 8.59 -9.22 3.97
C THR A 6 10.06 -9.16 4.37
N HIS A 7 10.41 -9.66 5.55
CA HIS A 7 11.81 -9.82 5.99
C HIS A 7 12.54 -10.96 5.26
N ARG A 8 11.84 -11.58 4.33
CA ARG A 8 12.21 -12.81 3.64
C ARG A 8 12.16 -12.57 2.13
N PRO A 9 12.91 -13.36 1.34
CA PRO A 9 12.72 -13.42 -0.09
C PRO A 9 11.26 -13.75 -0.45
N ARG A 10 10.74 -13.08 -1.48
CA ARG A 10 9.37 -13.22 -1.98
C ARG A 10 9.20 -14.51 -2.79
N VAL A 11 8.03 -15.14 -2.70
CA VAL A 11 7.67 -16.37 -3.44
C VAL A 11 6.52 -16.09 -4.41
N SER A 12 6.78 -15.29 -5.44
CA SER A 12 5.73 -14.77 -6.34
C SER A 12 5.06 -15.78 -7.27
N ASN A 13 5.70 -16.90 -7.61
CA ASN A 13 5.09 -17.83 -8.56
C ASN A 13 4.07 -18.71 -7.83
N LEU A 14 2.80 -18.31 -7.81
CA LEU A 14 1.74 -19.04 -7.12
C LEU A 14 1.44 -20.43 -7.72
N GLY A 15 1.83 -20.69 -8.98
CA GLY A 15 1.46 -21.89 -9.74
C GLY A 15 2.50 -23.02 -9.77
N THR A 16 3.77 -22.76 -9.45
CA THR A 16 4.82 -23.79 -9.49
C THR A 16 5.63 -23.90 -8.19
N ARG A 17 6.17 -25.09 -7.93
CA ARG A 17 7.20 -25.31 -6.89
C ARG A 17 8.54 -24.68 -7.26
N ASP A 18 8.73 -24.38 -8.54
CA ASP A 18 9.97 -23.81 -9.07
C ASP A 18 10.06 -22.31 -8.76
N GLN A 19 11.14 -21.89 -8.09
CA GLN A 19 11.43 -20.50 -7.67
C GLN A 19 12.05 -19.67 -8.81
N ALA A 20 11.84 -20.07 -10.07
CA ALA A 20 12.49 -19.45 -11.23
C ALA A 20 12.14 -17.96 -11.39
N SER A 21 13.16 -17.15 -11.68
CA SER A 21 13.21 -15.69 -11.51
C SER A 21 12.34 -14.86 -12.47
N SER A 22 11.89 -15.39 -13.61
CA SER A 22 11.19 -14.59 -14.63
C SER A 22 9.74 -14.27 -14.26
N SER A 23 8.98 -15.25 -13.75
CA SER A 23 7.60 -15.04 -13.28
C SER A 23 7.52 -14.08 -12.09
N HIS A 24 8.59 -14.01 -11.29
CA HIS A 24 8.73 -13.05 -10.19
C HIS A 24 8.78 -11.62 -10.69
N LYS A 25 9.69 -11.35 -11.63
CA LYS A 25 9.86 -10.02 -12.24
C LYS A 25 8.60 -9.53 -12.94
N VAL A 26 7.83 -10.44 -13.57
CA VAL A 26 6.55 -10.10 -14.21
C VAL A 26 5.54 -9.61 -13.16
N TRP A 27 5.34 -10.36 -12.08
CA TRP A 27 4.39 -9.98 -11.04
C TRP A 27 4.78 -8.71 -10.28
N GLU A 28 6.06 -8.51 -9.99
CA GLU A 28 6.52 -7.26 -9.41
C GLU A 28 6.26 -6.06 -10.32
N THR A 29 6.41 -6.24 -11.63
CA THR A 29 6.14 -5.20 -12.63
C THR A 29 4.64 -4.91 -12.72
N ILE A 30 3.79 -5.94 -12.74
CA ILE A 30 2.33 -5.81 -12.69
C ILE A 30 1.92 -5.07 -11.42
N ASN A 31 2.44 -5.45 -10.26
CA ASN A 31 2.11 -4.82 -8.98
C ASN A 31 2.50 -3.34 -8.96
N ALA A 32 3.73 -3.01 -9.37
CA ALA A 32 4.19 -1.62 -9.40
C ALA A 32 3.39 -0.75 -10.38
N PHE A 33 3.00 -1.30 -11.53
CA PHE A 33 2.16 -0.60 -12.50
C PHE A 33 0.72 -0.42 -12.00
N SER A 34 0.12 -1.48 -11.44
CA SER A 34 -1.23 -1.46 -10.88
C SER A 34 -1.39 -0.43 -9.76
N TYR A 35 -0.39 -0.27 -8.89
CA TYR A 35 -0.43 0.78 -7.87
C TYR A 35 -0.46 2.19 -8.45
N LYS A 36 0.38 2.45 -9.45
CA LYS A 36 0.40 3.76 -10.14
C LYS A 36 -0.92 4.01 -10.86
N LEU A 37 -1.40 3.03 -11.62
CA LEU A 37 -2.63 3.14 -12.39
C LEU A 37 -3.84 3.32 -11.47
N GLY A 38 -3.94 2.52 -10.40
CA GLY A 38 -5.01 2.65 -9.41
C GLY A 38 -4.99 4.00 -8.69
N GLY A 39 -3.81 4.52 -8.35
CA GLY A 39 -3.68 5.87 -7.79
C GLY A 39 -4.16 6.94 -8.77
N LEU A 40 -3.82 6.81 -10.06
CA LEU A 40 -4.25 7.74 -11.10
C LEU A 40 -5.76 7.69 -11.33
N THR A 41 -6.38 6.51 -11.33
CA THR A 41 -7.84 6.39 -11.44
C THR A 41 -8.54 6.99 -10.22
N PHE A 42 -7.99 6.83 -9.01
CA PHE A 42 -8.52 7.51 -7.83
C PHE A 42 -8.41 9.04 -7.94
N VAL A 43 -7.28 9.58 -8.43
CA VAL A 43 -7.12 11.02 -8.67
C VAL A 43 -8.18 11.51 -9.65
N GLY A 44 -8.33 10.82 -10.79
CA GLY A 44 -9.34 11.15 -11.79
C GLY A 44 -10.76 11.09 -11.22
N GLY A 45 -11.07 10.05 -10.44
CA GLY A 45 -12.38 9.90 -9.81
C GLY A 45 -12.68 11.01 -8.80
N SER A 46 -11.71 11.35 -7.94
CA SER A 46 -11.86 12.39 -6.92
C SER A 46 -12.10 13.78 -7.48
N ILE A 47 -11.64 14.08 -8.69
CA ILE A 47 -11.94 15.36 -9.36
C ILE A 47 -13.44 15.51 -9.59
N PHE A 48 -14.13 14.44 -10.00
CA PHE A 48 -15.58 14.46 -10.25
C PHE A 48 -16.44 14.51 -8.98
N PHE A 49 -15.85 14.33 -7.79
CA PHE A 49 -16.57 14.46 -6.52
C PHE A 49 -16.79 15.93 -6.09
N PHE A 50 -16.15 16.89 -6.77
CA PHE A 50 -16.41 18.30 -6.51
C PHE A 50 -17.84 18.68 -6.91
N PRO A 51 -18.59 19.45 -6.09
CA PRO A 51 -19.96 19.82 -6.42
C PRO A 51 -20.15 20.52 -7.77
N ALA A 52 -19.12 21.25 -8.24
CA ALA A 52 -19.11 21.90 -9.55
C ALA A 52 -19.12 20.92 -10.73
N LEU A 53 -18.79 19.64 -10.50
CA LEU A 53 -18.73 18.57 -11.50
C LEU A 53 -19.75 17.46 -11.20
N SER A 54 -20.80 17.75 -10.44
CA SER A 54 -21.81 16.78 -10.00
C SER A 54 -22.51 16.04 -11.14
N GLU A 55 -22.59 16.64 -12.33
CA GLU A 55 -23.10 16.01 -13.55
C GLU A 55 -22.29 14.78 -13.99
N TYR A 56 -21.00 14.71 -13.61
CA TYR A 56 -20.07 13.64 -13.97
C TYR A 56 -19.81 12.68 -12.81
N LEU A 57 -20.60 12.73 -11.73
CA LEU A 57 -20.39 11.93 -10.53
C LEU A 57 -20.29 10.42 -10.83
N LEU A 58 -21.14 9.92 -11.73
CA LEU A 58 -21.14 8.52 -12.17
C LEU A 58 -19.79 8.10 -12.76
N ALA A 59 -19.13 8.98 -13.53
CA ALA A 59 -17.79 8.69 -14.06
C ALA A 59 -16.76 8.64 -12.92
N GLY A 60 -16.90 9.52 -11.93
CA GLY A 60 -16.12 9.50 -10.69
C GLY A 60 -16.21 8.17 -9.95
N ASP A 61 -17.44 7.70 -9.72
CA ASP A 61 -17.70 6.45 -8.99
C ASP A 61 -17.09 5.23 -9.70
N TRP A 62 -17.23 5.14 -11.02
CA TRP A 62 -16.64 4.06 -11.81
C TRP A 62 -15.11 4.07 -11.82
N LEU A 63 -14.48 5.26 -11.89
CA LEU A 63 -13.03 5.39 -11.77
C LEU A 63 -12.54 4.97 -10.38
N PHE A 64 -13.27 5.31 -9.33
CA PHE A 64 -12.95 4.90 -7.96
C PHE A 64 -13.11 3.39 -7.78
N PHE A 65 -14.16 2.79 -8.35
CA PHE A 65 -14.34 1.34 -8.36
C PHE A 65 -13.21 0.61 -9.11
N ALA A 66 -12.86 1.08 -10.30
CA ALA A 66 -11.77 0.51 -11.09
C ALA A 66 -10.43 0.59 -10.35
N GLY A 67 -10.13 1.72 -9.71
CA GLY A 67 -8.95 1.87 -8.86
C GLY A 67 -8.94 0.89 -7.70
N SER A 68 -10.07 0.72 -7.03
CA SER A 68 -10.23 -0.22 -5.91
C SER A 68 -9.97 -1.67 -6.34
N LEU A 69 -10.42 -2.08 -7.53
CA LEU A 69 -10.13 -3.41 -8.08
C LEU A 69 -8.63 -3.62 -8.34
N LEU A 70 -7.93 -2.61 -8.87
CA LEU A 70 -6.48 -2.69 -9.07
C LEU A 70 -5.73 -2.86 -7.75
N TYR A 71 -6.13 -2.13 -6.70
CA TYR A 71 -5.57 -2.31 -5.36
C TYR A 71 -5.90 -3.69 -4.76
N LEU A 72 -7.12 -4.18 -4.93
CA LEU A 72 -7.51 -5.51 -4.48
C LEU A 72 -6.70 -6.62 -5.19
N LEU A 73 -6.43 -6.46 -6.49
CA LEU A 73 -5.59 -7.39 -7.24
C LEU A 73 -4.19 -7.49 -6.63
N VAL A 74 -3.57 -6.34 -6.35
CA VAL A 74 -2.20 -6.33 -5.81
C VAL A 74 -2.15 -6.87 -4.38
N THR A 75 -3.07 -6.43 -3.52
CA THR A 75 -3.12 -6.89 -2.13
C THR A 75 -3.48 -8.37 -2.04
N GLY A 76 -4.40 -8.84 -2.89
CA GLY A 76 -4.77 -10.25 -2.99
C GLY A 76 -3.59 -11.11 -3.39
N HIS A 77 -2.81 -10.68 -4.40
CA HIS A 77 -1.57 -11.36 -4.76
C HIS A 77 -0.57 -11.40 -3.60
N ASP A 78 -0.36 -10.27 -2.90
CA ASP A 78 0.51 -10.20 -1.72
C ASP A 78 0.07 -11.20 -0.63
N LEU A 79 -1.22 -11.30 -0.33
CA LEU A 79 -1.73 -12.26 0.65
C LEU A 79 -1.54 -13.72 0.20
N LEU A 80 -1.80 -14.04 -1.07
CA LEU A 80 -1.60 -15.38 -1.61
C LEU A 80 -0.12 -15.80 -1.51
N GLU A 81 0.79 -14.87 -1.73
CA GLU A 81 2.23 -15.06 -1.57
C GLU A 81 2.60 -15.38 -0.12
N VAL A 82 2.06 -14.62 0.85
CA VAL A 82 2.24 -14.89 2.29
C VAL A 82 1.70 -16.26 2.68
N ILE A 83 0.47 -16.60 2.25
CA ILE A 83 -0.16 -17.90 2.54
C ILE A 83 0.68 -19.03 1.96
N LYS A 84 1.20 -18.88 0.74
CA LYS A 84 2.07 -19.87 0.12
C LYS A 84 3.34 -20.06 0.94
N TYR A 85 4.00 -18.97 1.34
CA TYR A 85 5.21 -19.03 2.15
C TYR A 85 4.98 -19.74 3.48
N TRP A 86 3.91 -19.36 4.19
CA TRP A 86 3.49 -19.96 5.46
C TRP A 86 3.22 -21.45 5.39
N ARG A 87 2.69 -21.94 4.25
CA ARG A 87 2.47 -23.39 4.05
C ARG A 87 3.76 -24.17 3.81
N GLN A 88 4.84 -23.49 3.44
CA GLN A 88 6.09 -24.11 3.02
C GLN A 88 7.21 -23.98 4.07
N HIS A 89 7.02 -23.15 5.09
CA HIS A 89 8.05 -22.81 6.08
C HIS A 89 7.43 -22.74 7.48
N GLU A 90 8.22 -22.99 8.52
CA GLU A 90 7.79 -22.75 9.90
C GLU A 90 7.74 -21.24 10.15
N THR A 91 6.54 -20.72 10.46
CA THR A 91 6.29 -19.28 10.59
C THR A 91 5.77 -18.87 11.98
N GLU A 92 5.98 -19.69 13.01
CA GLU A 92 5.63 -19.40 14.41
C GLU A 92 6.56 -18.37 15.05
N THR A 93 6.92 -17.33 14.30
CA THR A 93 7.70 -16.19 14.77
C THR A 93 6.80 -14.97 14.85
N PHE A 94 7.10 -14.07 15.79
CA PHE A 94 6.39 -12.79 15.89
C PHE A 94 6.38 -12.03 14.55
N SER A 95 7.51 -12.03 13.83
CA SER A 95 7.65 -11.45 12.49
C SER A 95 6.70 -12.06 11.46
N GLY A 96 6.49 -13.38 11.51
CA GLY A 96 5.52 -14.06 10.66
C GLY A 96 4.12 -13.54 10.93
N TYR A 97 3.67 -13.58 12.19
CA TYR A 97 2.32 -13.15 12.56
C TYR A 97 2.01 -11.71 12.15
N ILE A 98 2.94 -10.78 12.36
CA ILE A 98 2.74 -9.37 11.96
C ILE A 98 2.65 -9.22 10.42
N GLU A 99 3.41 -10.00 9.65
CA GLU A 99 3.33 -10.02 8.18
C GLU A 99 1.93 -10.45 7.71
N PHE A 100 1.39 -11.49 8.32
CA PHE A 100 0.07 -12.02 8.01
C PHE A 100 -1.04 -11.06 8.39
N VAL A 101 -0.94 -10.41 9.55
CA VAL A 101 -1.89 -9.36 9.98
C VAL A 101 -1.87 -8.18 9.00
N ALA A 102 -0.69 -7.74 8.56
CA ALA A 102 -0.56 -6.67 7.57
C ALA A 102 -1.23 -7.08 6.25
N ALA A 103 -0.90 -8.26 5.71
CA ALA A 103 -1.46 -8.77 4.47
C ALA A 103 -3.00 -8.89 4.48
N TRP A 104 -3.57 -9.39 5.57
CA TRP A 104 -5.03 -9.46 5.72
C TRP A 104 -5.68 -8.09 5.85
N SER A 105 -5.10 -7.19 6.66
CA SER A 105 -5.63 -5.83 6.81
C SER A 105 -5.73 -5.13 5.46
N TYR A 106 -4.72 -5.32 4.62
CA TYR A 106 -4.61 -4.78 3.28
C TYR A 106 -5.63 -5.35 2.28
N VAL A 107 -5.83 -6.66 2.27
CA VAL A 107 -6.83 -7.30 1.41
C VAL A 107 -8.24 -6.92 1.84
N LEU A 108 -8.54 -7.01 3.14
CA LEU A 108 -9.86 -6.66 3.67
C LEU A 108 -10.16 -5.18 3.45
N GLY A 109 -9.18 -4.30 3.66
CA GLY A 109 -9.31 -2.88 3.36
C GLY A 109 -9.61 -2.63 1.88
N SER A 110 -8.90 -3.29 0.96
CA SER A 110 -9.14 -3.16 -0.48
C SER A 110 -10.50 -3.72 -0.90
N ALA A 111 -10.92 -4.85 -0.34
CA ALA A 111 -12.23 -5.43 -0.60
C ALA A 111 -13.36 -4.50 -0.13
N LEU A 112 -13.22 -3.89 1.05
CA LEU A 112 -14.16 -2.87 1.53
C LEU A 112 -14.18 -1.63 0.64
N PHE A 113 -13.06 -1.21 0.05
CA PHE A 113 -13.06 -0.12 -0.92
C PHE A 113 -13.81 -0.47 -2.21
N VAL A 114 -13.70 -1.71 -2.68
CA VAL A 114 -14.47 -2.21 -3.83
C VAL A 114 -15.97 -2.18 -3.53
N VAL A 115 -16.39 -2.76 -2.40
CA VAL A 115 -17.80 -2.77 -1.96
C VAL A 115 -18.29 -1.34 -1.72
N GLY A 116 -17.48 -0.51 -1.07
CA GLY A 116 -17.76 0.89 -0.81
C GLY A 116 -18.02 1.65 -2.09
N SER A 117 -17.12 1.54 -3.07
CA SER A 117 -17.27 2.20 -4.38
C SER A 117 -18.54 1.76 -5.11
N LEU A 118 -18.92 0.48 -5.04
CA LEU A 118 -20.19 0.02 -5.62
C LEU A 118 -21.40 0.66 -4.93
N CYS A 119 -21.38 0.79 -3.60
CA CYS A 119 -22.50 1.38 -2.85
C CYS A 119 -22.78 2.85 -3.22
N PHE A 120 -21.79 3.56 -3.77
CA PHE A 120 -21.94 4.93 -4.25
C PHE A 120 -22.52 5.02 -5.67
N LEU A 121 -22.60 3.91 -6.41
CA LEU A 121 -23.24 3.92 -7.73
C LEU A 121 -24.74 4.28 -7.60
N PRO A 122 -25.27 5.13 -8.50
CA PRO A 122 -26.68 5.55 -8.47
C PRO A 122 -27.69 4.41 -8.52
N SER A 123 -27.30 3.24 -9.06
CA SER A 123 -28.17 2.06 -9.12
C SER A 123 -28.33 1.34 -7.77
N LEU A 124 -27.39 1.51 -6.84
CA LEU A 124 -27.44 0.89 -5.52
C LEU A 124 -27.85 1.91 -4.43
N ASP A 125 -27.41 3.17 -4.56
CA ASP A 125 -27.74 4.29 -3.67
C ASP A 125 -27.59 3.97 -2.17
N ALA A 126 -26.62 3.10 -1.84
CA ALA A 126 -26.35 2.62 -0.49
C ALA A 126 -25.26 3.45 0.19
N VAL A 127 -25.33 4.79 0.05
CA VAL A 127 -24.26 5.73 0.43
C VAL A 127 -23.78 5.54 1.88
N LEU A 128 -24.71 5.32 2.81
CA LEU A 128 -24.37 5.08 4.22
C LEU A 128 -23.50 3.83 4.42
N LEU A 129 -23.86 2.73 3.75
CA LEU A 129 -23.08 1.50 3.78
C LEU A 129 -21.71 1.72 3.12
N GLY A 130 -21.69 2.43 1.98
CA GLY A 130 -20.47 2.76 1.27
C GLY A 130 -19.50 3.57 2.12
N ALA A 131 -20.00 4.58 2.84
CA ALA A 131 -19.21 5.41 3.74
C ALA A 131 -18.58 4.59 4.86
N TRP A 132 -19.34 3.68 5.49
CA TRP A 132 -18.79 2.76 6.49
C TRP A 132 -17.73 1.82 5.92
N CYS A 133 -17.93 1.28 4.72
CA CYS A 133 -16.94 0.47 4.04
C CYS A 133 -15.63 1.24 3.84
N PHE A 134 -15.68 2.50 3.36
CA PHE A 134 -14.48 3.32 3.21
C PHE A 134 -13.81 3.67 4.55
N ILE A 135 -14.57 3.98 5.60
CA ILE A 135 -14.04 4.26 6.94
C ILE A 135 -13.30 3.05 7.48
N ILE A 136 -13.95 1.89 7.53
CA ILE A 136 -13.37 0.66 8.08
C ILE A 136 -12.18 0.22 7.21
N GLY A 137 -12.31 0.25 5.89
CA GLY A 137 -11.22 -0.11 4.98
C GLY A 137 -9.99 0.78 5.14
N SER A 138 -10.21 2.09 5.33
CA SER A 138 -9.12 3.05 5.53
C SER A 138 -8.41 2.84 6.88
N VAL A 139 -9.17 2.53 7.94
CA VAL A 139 -8.60 2.16 9.24
C VAL A 139 -7.74 0.88 9.13
N LEU A 140 -8.20 -0.12 8.38
CA LEU A 140 -7.40 -1.33 8.12
C LEU A 140 -6.11 -1.02 7.36
N PHE A 141 -6.13 -0.10 6.37
CA PHE A 141 -4.91 0.34 5.70
C PHE A 141 -3.94 1.04 6.65
N VAL A 142 -4.44 1.86 7.59
CA VAL A 142 -3.62 2.48 8.63
C VAL A 142 -2.98 1.41 9.53
N ILE A 143 -3.77 0.46 10.03
CA ILE A 143 -3.28 -0.65 10.87
C ILE A 143 -2.20 -1.44 10.13
N GLY A 144 -2.48 -1.88 8.90
CA GLY A 144 -1.51 -2.60 8.10
C GLY A 144 -0.23 -1.78 7.87
N GLY A 145 -0.35 -0.48 7.57
CA GLY A 145 0.77 0.44 7.43
C GLY A 145 1.65 0.53 8.69
N LEU A 146 1.04 0.68 9.86
CA LEU A 146 1.74 0.73 11.14
C LEU A 146 2.47 -0.58 11.45
N VAL A 147 1.82 -1.72 11.20
CA VAL A 147 2.43 -3.04 11.38
C VAL A 147 3.62 -3.22 10.44
N ASN A 148 3.49 -2.80 9.19
CA ASN A 148 4.53 -2.90 8.16
C ASN A 148 5.76 -2.02 8.48
N ILE A 149 5.59 -0.89 9.20
CA ILE A 149 6.73 -0.08 9.71
C ILE A 149 7.56 -0.88 10.72
N LEU A 150 6.92 -1.68 11.58
CA LEU A 150 7.62 -2.50 12.57
C LEU A 150 8.46 -3.60 11.91
N GLN A 151 8.19 -3.91 10.63
CA GLN A 151 8.89 -4.91 9.83
C GLN A 151 10.11 -4.36 9.07
N VAL A 152 10.61 -3.16 9.40
CA VAL A 152 11.81 -2.63 8.75
C VAL A 152 12.99 -2.70 9.70
N VAL A 153 13.71 -3.81 9.61
CA VAL A 153 14.90 -4.08 10.41
C VAL A 153 16.16 -4.09 9.54
N GLU A 154 16.07 -4.47 8.26
CA GLU A 154 17.23 -4.51 7.34
C GLU A 154 16.86 -4.03 5.93
N ALA A 155 17.70 -3.19 5.34
CA ALA A 155 17.54 -2.67 3.98
C ALA A 155 18.89 -2.68 3.22
N PRO A 156 18.89 -2.97 1.90
CA PRO A 156 20.13 -3.08 1.12
C PRO A 156 20.85 -1.73 0.90
N SER A 157 20.16 -0.60 1.08
CA SER A 157 20.75 0.73 1.02
C SER A 157 19.90 1.76 1.78
N LEU A 158 20.51 2.89 2.16
CA LEU A 158 19.80 4.02 2.78
C LEU A 158 18.71 4.58 1.86
N LEU A 159 18.98 4.70 0.57
CA LEU A 159 18.00 5.19 -0.41
C LEU A 159 16.78 4.27 -0.49
N TYR A 160 17.00 2.95 -0.55
CA TYR A 160 15.92 1.97 -0.57
C TYR A 160 15.04 2.07 0.68
N MET A 161 15.66 2.21 1.87
CA MET A 161 14.97 2.40 3.13
C MET A 161 14.18 3.72 3.19
N GLN A 162 14.75 4.82 2.69
CA GLN A 162 14.07 6.12 2.64
C GLN A 162 12.86 6.09 1.70
N LEU A 163 12.99 5.49 0.51
CA LEU A 163 11.88 5.32 -0.42
C LEU A 163 10.77 4.45 0.19
N PHE A 164 11.15 3.43 0.96
CA PHE A 164 10.20 2.64 1.71
C PHE A 164 9.44 3.50 2.75
N ASN A 165 10.14 4.22 3.62
CA ASN A 165 9.52 5.06 4.65
C ASN A 165 8.61 6.12 4.02
N LEU A 166 9.04 6.74 2.93
CA LEU A 166 8.23 7.68 2.15
C LEU A 166 6.97 7.00 1.62
N THR A 167 7.09 5.81 1.03
CA THR A 167 5.96 5.04 0.51
C THR A 167 4.94 4.77 1.60
N VAL A 168 5.37 4.28 2.78
CA VAL A 168 4.45 4.01 3.88
C VAL A 168 3.78 5.29 4.38
N ALA A 169 4.56 6.36 4.59
CA ALA A 169 4.03 7.63 5.08
C ALA A 169 2.96 8.19 4.13
N LEU A 170 3.21 8.21 2.83
CA LEU A 170 2.26 8.67 1.82
C LEU A 170 0.94 7.91 1.90
N PHE A 171 1.00 6.58 1.98
CA PHE A 171 -0.20 5.76 2.05
C PHE A 171 -0.91 5.82 3.39
N LEU A 172 -0.20 5.94 4.50
CA LEU A 172 -0.79 6.06 5.83
C LEU A 172 -1.54 7.39 5.96
N ILE A 173 -0.91 8.50 5.55
CA ILE A 173 -1.54 9.82 5.55
C ILE A 173 -2.74 9.85 4.61
N GLY A 174 -2.59 9.30 3.39
CA GLY A 174 -3.70 9.19 2.45
C GLY A 174 -4.88 8.37 3.00
N SER A 175 -4.59 7.27 3.72
CA SER A 175 -5.64 6.43 4.30
C SER A 175 -6.37 7.17 5.41
N ALA A 176 -5.65 7.88 6.28
CA ALA A 176 -6.26 8.72 7.31
C ALA A 176 -7.16 9.81 6.70
N LEU A 177 -6.75 10.43 5.59
CA LEU A 177 -7.56 11.41 4.88
C LEU A 177 -8.81 10.80 4.26
N PHE A 178 -8.74 9.60 3.67
CA PHE A 178 -9.94 8.90 3.21
C PHE A 178 -10.91 8.61 4.35
N THR A 179 -10.42 8.18 5.52
CA THR A 179 -11.27 8.02 6.71
C THR A 179 -12.02 9.31 7.04
N VAL A 180 -11.30 10.44 7.12
CA VAL A 180 -11.91 11.74 7.46
C VAL A 180 -12.89 12.20 6.39
N ALA A 181 -12.54 12.04 5.11
CA ALA A 181 -13.38 12.44 3.98
C ALA A 181 -14.68 11.64 3.87
N SER A 182 -14.71 10.40 4.37
CA SER A 182 -15.90 9.56 4.38
C SER A 182 -16.89 9.87 5.51
N ILE A 183 -16.45 10.46 6.62
CA ILE A 183 -17.31 10.74 7.79
C ILE A 183 -18.51 11.66 7.43
N PRO A 184 -18.35 12.75 6.66
CA PRO A 184 -19.48 13.61 6.32
C PRO A 184 -20.63 12.94 5.60
N TYR A 185 -20.40 11.81 4.92
CA TYR A 185 -21.46 11.05 4.25
C TYR A 185 -22.39 10.31 5.23
N LEU A 186 -22.04 10.29 6.53
CA LEU A 186 -22.88 9.77 7.61
C LEU A 186 -23.82 10.84 8.19
N TRP A 187 -23.69 12.10 7.78
CA TRP A 187 -24.45 13.22 8.33
C TRP A 187 -25.63 13.58 7.44
N ASP A 188 -26.73 13.97 8.09
CA ASP A 188 -27.87 14.58 7.41
C ASP A 188 -27.64 16.10 7.28
N LEU A 189 -27.03 16.50 6.16
CA LEU A 189 -26.73 17.90 5.84
C LEU A 189 -27.63 18.41 4.72
N SER A 190 -27.98 19.69 4.77
CA SER A 190 -28.77 20.37 3.74
C SER A 190 -28.21 21.75 3.36
N GLY A 191 -28.67 22.26 2.21
CA GLY A 191 -28.37 23.61 1.74
C GLY A 191 -26.89 23.92 1.49
N ALA A 192 -26.49 25.14 1.85
CA ALA A 192 -25.11 25.63 1.63
C ALA A 192 -24.07 24.84 2.43
N VAL A 193 -24.43 24.38 3.63
CA VAL A 193 -23.53 23.59 4.50
C VAL A 193 -23.18 22.26 3.84
N LYS A 194 -24.16 21.55 3.28
CA LYS A 194 -23.92 20.31 2.52
C LYS A 194 -22.91 20.55 1.41
N THR A 195 -23.13 21.59 0.60
CA THR A 195 -22.27 21.91 -0.54
C THR A 195 -20.83 22.19 -0.11
N GLN A 196 -20.64 22.98 0.96
CA GLN A 196 -19.30 23.28 1.49
C GLN A 196 -18.59 22.05 2.05
N ILE A 197 -19.30 21.23 2.83
CA ILE A 197 -18.75 20.02 3.42
C ILE A 197 -18.43 18.97 2.36
N THR A 198 -19.28 18.80 1.34
CA THR A 198 -18.99 17.90 0.20
C THR A 198 -17.79 18.39 -0.60
N ALA A 199 -17.64 19.70 -0.84
CA ALA A 199 -16.46 20.24 -1.50
C ALA A 199 -15.18 20.00 -0.68
N PHE A 200 -15.25 20.16 0.65
CA PHE A 200 -14.14 19.85 1.54
C PHE A 200 -13.77 18.37 1.53
N ALA A 201 -14.77 17.48 1.61
CA ALA A 201 -14.57 16.03 1.51
C ALA A 201 -13.94 15.65 0.16
N ALA A 202 -14.44 16.20 -0.96
CA ALA A 202 -13.87 15.98 -2.29
C ALA A 202 -12.39 16.41 -2.38
N ALA A 203 -12.03 17.54 -1.77
CA ALA A 203 -10.64 17.98 -1.69
C ALA A 203 -9.76 17.02 -0.89
N GLN A 204 -10.28 16.47 0.21
CA GLN A 204 -9.58 15.44 1.00
C GLN A 204 -9.41 14.14 0.23
N PHE A 205 -10.46 13.66 -0.46
CA PHE A 205 -10.37 12.52 -1.38
C PHE A 205 -9.30 12.75 -2.44
N LEU A 206 -9.31 13.91 -3.09
CA LEU A 206 -8.33 14.25 -4.13
C LEU A 206 -6.91 14.24 -3.58
N PHE A 207 -6.67 14.90 -2.45
CA PHE A 207 -5.34 14.96 -1.85
C PHE A 207 -4.87 13.57 -1.40
N ALA A 208 -5.74 12.77 -0.78
CA ALA A 208 -5.47 11.38 -0.44
C ALA A 208 -5.10 10.53 -1.67
N SER A 209 -5.87 10.67 -2.76
CA SER A 209 -5.62 9.99 -4.03
C SER A 209 -4.27 10.37 -4.63
N VAL A 210 -3.87 11.65 -4.56
CA VAL A 210 -2.54 12.12 -5.00
C VAL A 210 -1.44 11.46 -4.16
N LEU A 211 -1.59 11.41 -2.84
CA LEU A 211 -0.62 10.72 -1.98
C LEU A 211 -0.51 9.23 -2.32
N PHE A 212 -1.64 8.57 -2.62
CA PHE A 212 -1.64 7.18 -3.07
C PHE A 212 -0.92 7.00 -4.41
N PHE A 213 -1.17 7.89 -5.38
CA PHE A 213 -0.46 7.88 -6.65
C PHE A 213 1.06 8.06 -6.46
N LEU A 214 1.47 9.04 -5.65
CA LEU A 214 2.88 9.27 -5.33
C LEU A 214 3.51 8.07 -4.60
N GLY A 215 2.77 7.41 -3.71
CA GLY A 215 3.20 6.17 -3.07
C GLY A 215 3.40 5.04 -4.08
N GLY A 216 2.55 4.96 -5.11
CA GLY A 216 2.73 4.05 -6.24
C GLY A 216 3.99 4.36 -7.05
N VAL A 217 4.26 5.65 -7.31
CA VAL A 217 5.49 6.11 -7.97
C VAL A 217 6.73 5.76 -7.13
N ALA A 218 6.71 6.01 -5.82
CA ALA A 218 7.79 5.67 -4.91
C ALA A 218 8.03 4.15 -4.85
N THR A 219 6.96 3.34 -4.89
CA THR A 219 7.05 1.87 -4.98
C THR A 219 7.73 1.42 -6.27
N TYR A 220 7.37 2.02 -7.40
CA TYR A 220 8.00 1.74 -8.69
C TYR A 220 9.48 2.14 -8.69
N TYR A 221 9.82 3.31 -8.17
CA TYR A 221 11.22 3.75 -8.09
C TYR A 221 12.05 2.88 -7.14
N ARG A 222 11.46 2.42 -6.03
CA ARG A 222 12.09 1.46 -5.12
C ARG A 222 12.45 0.14 -5.82
N LYS A 223 11.60 -0.35 -6.73
CA LYS A 223 11.89 -1.52 -7.58
C LYS A 223 13.10 -1.28 -8.47
N LEU A 224 13.16 -0.14 -9.17
CA LEU A 224 14.31 0.20 -10.04
C LEU A 224 15.62 0.28 -9.25
N VAL A 225 15.60 0.93 -8.08
CA VAL A 225 16.78 1.01 -7.19
C VAL A 225 17.24 -0.38 -6.74
N HIS A 226 16.31 -1.28 -6.47
CA HIS A 226 16.64 -2.66 -6.10
C HIS A 226 17.31 -3.40 -7.26
N GLU A 227 16.76 -3.32 -8.48
CA GLU A 227 17.31 -3.96 -9.68
C GLU A 227 18.73 -3.45 -10.00
N GLU A 228 18.96 -2.13 -9.93
CA GLU A 228 20.28 -1.55 -10.14
C GLU A 228 21.32 -2.02 -9.09
N LEU A 229 20.90 -2.13 -7.82
CA LEU A 229 21.76 -2.65 -6.75
C LEU A 229 22.12 -4.13 -6.99
N GLU A 230 21.17 -4.95 -7.44
CA GLU A 230 21.42 -6.35 -7.80
C GLU A 230 22.42 -6.47 -8.95
N VAL A 231 22.22 -5.69 -10.02
CA VAL A 231 23.12 -5.67 -11.19
C VAL A 231 24.52 -5.25 -10.77
N PHE A 232 24.66 -4.19 -9.97
CA PHE A 232 25.95 -3.74 -9.47
C PHE A 232 26.66 -4.82 -8.63
N CYS A 233 25.94 -5.49 -7.73
CA CYS A 233 26.50 -6.56 -6.89
C CYS A 233 26.95 -7.78 -7.71
N HIS A 234 26.21 -8.12 -8.77
CA HIS A 234 26.58 -9.19 -9.69
C HIS A 234 27.76 -8.82 -10.59
N ALA A 235 27.76 -7.62 -11.20
CA ALA A 235 28.79 -7.17 -12.11
C ALA A 235 30.16 -6.98 -11.42
N SER A 236 30.16 -6.60 -10.15
CA SER A 236 31.38 -6.36 -9.37
C SER A 236 31.97 -7.63 -8.71
N GLY A 237 31.33 -8.80 -8.84
CA GLY A 237 31.71 -10.02 -8.12
C GLY A 237 31.67 -9.88 -6.59
N LEU A 238 31.04 -8.81 -6.11
CA LEU A 238 31.20 -8.25 -4.77
C LEU A 238 30.01 -8.60 -3.87
N GLY A 239 28.98 -9.28 -4.40
CA GLY A 239 27.75 -9.61 -3.66
C GLY A 239 28.00 -10.23 -2.28
N THR A 240 28.97 -11.12 -2.13
CA THR A 240 29.32 -11.70 -0.82
C THR A 240 30.14 -10.77 0.07
N MET A 241 30.97 -9.89 -0.49
CA MET A 241 31.76 -8.89 0.28
C MET A 241 30.92 -7.69 0.70
N PHE A 242 30.01 -7.21 -0.14
CA PHE A 242 29.12 -6.08 0.15
C PHE A 242 28.09 -6.46 1.22
N ILE A 243 27.47 -7.64 1.10
CA ILE A 243 26.57 -8.18 2.13
C ILE A 243 27.32 -8.37 3.46
N ARG A 244 28.55 -8.92 3.44
CA ARG A 244 29.40 -9.01 4.65
C ARG A 244 29.79 -7.64 5.20
N GLY A 245 30.02 -6.65 4.33
CA GLY A 245 30.33 -5.27 4.71
C GLY A 245 29.17 -4.59 5.42
N LEU A 246 27.96 -4.70 4.86
CA LEU A 246 26.72 -4.20 5.46
C LEU A 246 26.40 -4.91 6.78
N GLN A 247 26.53 -6.23 6.85
CA GLN A 247 26.36 -6.98 8.10
C GLN A 247 27.37 -6.56 9.17
N LYS A 248 28.61 -6.26 8.77
CA LYS A 248 29.65 -5.78 9.68
C LYS A 248 29.39 -4.36 10.18
N GLU A 249 28.89 -3.47 9.31
CA GLU A 249 28.51 -2.10 9.66
C GLU A 249 27.27 -2.07 10.58
N ILE A 250 26.25 -2.88 10.29
CA ILE A 250 25.05 -3.04 11.15
C ILE A 250 25.45 -3.66 12.49
N SER A 251 26.34 -4.65 12.52
CA SER A 251 26.87 -5.23 13.77
C SER A 251 27.65 -4.21 14.59
N GLN A 252 28.52 -3.41 13.97
CA GLN A 252 29.25 -2.34 14.65
C GLN A 252 28.33 -1.24 15.19
N LYS A 253 27.35 -0.79 14.39
CA LYS A 253 26.39 0.24 14.82
C LYS A 253 25.39 -0.30 15.85
N GLY A 254 25.03 -1.57 15.77
CA GLY A 254 24.22 -2.27 16.78
C GLY A 254 24.95 -2.51 18.11
N GLN A 255 26.28 -2.68 18.08
CA GLN A 255 27.10 -2.76 19.30
C GLN A 255 27.28 -1.40 19.99
N LEU A 256 27.36 -0.30 19.24
CA LEU A 256 27.37 1.06 19.79
C LEU A 256 26.10 1.36 20.59
N GLY A 257 24.93 0.84 20.18
CA GLY A 257 23.69 0.96 20.94
C GLY A 257 23.65 0.17 22.26
N LYS A 258 24.48 -0.88 22.42
CA LYS A 258 24.59 -1.66 23.67
C LYS A 258 25.56 -1.04 24.67
N THR A 259 26.57 -0.30 24.20
CA THR A 259 27.54 0.37 25.07
C THR A 259 26.95 1.57 25.80
N TYR A 260 25.91 2.21 25.25
CA TYR A 260 25.19 3.31 25.90
C TYR A 260 24.15 2.89 26.97
N LYS A 261 23.89 1.58 27.16
CA LYS A 261 22.96 1.08 28.19
C LYS A 261 23.66 0.56 29.47
N ALA A 262 24.96 0.78 29.61
CA ALA A 262 25.77 0.32 30.74
C ALA A 262 26.32 1.46 31.62
N GLY A 263 25.67 2.63 31.61
CA GLY A 263 25.99 3.77 32.47
C GLY A 263 24.76 4.22 33.25
#